data_AF-A0A6V8Q770-F1
#
_entry.id   AF-A0A6V8Q770-F1
#
_cell.length_a   1.000
_cell.length_b   1.000
_cell.length_c   1.000
_cell.angle_alpha   90.00
_cell.angle_beta   90.00
_cell.angle_gamma   90.00
#
_symmetry.space_group_name_H-M   'P 1'
#
loop_
_entity.id
_entity.type
_entity.pdbx_description
1 polymer ?
#
loop_
_entity_poly.entity_id
_entity_poly.type
_entity_poly.pdbx_seq_one_letter_code
_entity_poly.pdbx_strand_id
1 'polypeptide(L)'
;SKGWFSTWLAKVDQDLAYKVLRIEEEAKSVDLALLEISCLLDPEIPYVLVPEEQAETPQELGSQIDKHWKIGKEHIFSGKISAWLKHAGHQDIFEKLEKIRKEYGEQQDRGVEIFLQSLGLPAPEFSIEPVTLSLGTIESIERVSRKVKLTHTGKRGYLCGEIRFSEEIDGVYLEEFILKELPRTGKAKTDLINIRLWPGKSVEFNLVIDAPRIPIGRKYDLSLVTKTNAVSEISIPLSFSIDLPTYSKKRSQKPLQVDKGVEIYTLGELAEYCYQKWSQTDDQILSGQVVKDALHLLQDKKLATWIKESLSERQITQEVEKIVSADMAFSEKCY
;
A
#
# COMPACT_ATOMS: atom_id res chain seq x y z
N SER A 1 3.30 -40.64 -31.86
CA SER A 1 3.07 -41.11 -33.24
C SER A 1 3.24 -39.92 -34.15
N LYS A 2 3.98 -40.04 -35.26
CA LYS A 2 4.10 -38.92 -36.22
C LYS A 2 2.73 -38.62 -36.82
N GLY A 3 2.38 -37.34 -36.97
CA GLY A 3 1.16 -36.93 -37.62
C GLY A 3 1.10 -37.45 -39.06
N TRP A 4 -0.09 -37.79 -39.54
CA TRP A 4 -0.25 -38.19 -40.95
C TRP A 4 0.14 -37.04 -41.89
N PHE A 5 -0.13 -35.79 -41.47
CA PHE A 5 0.11 -34.57 -42.25
C PHE A 5 1.61 -34.30 -42.46
N SER A 6 2.42 -34.33 -41.40
CA SER A 6 3.89 -34.22 -41.51
C SER A 6 4.50 -35.37 -42.33
N THR A 7 3.95 -36.59 -42.23
CA THR A 7 4.39 -37.75 -43.04
C THR A 7 4.07 -37.58 -44.54
N TRP A 8 2.92 -36.99 -44.86
CA TRP A 8 2.55 -36.67 -46.23
C TRP A 8 3.41 -35.52 -46.78
N LEU A 9 3.58 -34.43 -46.03
CA LEU A 9 4.41 -33.29 -46.40
C LEU A 9 5.85 -33.71 -46.70
N ALA A 10 6.43 -34.65 -45.95
CA ALA A 10 7.81 -35.11 -46.16
C ALA A 10 8.07 -35.71 -47.55
N LYS A 11 7.02 -36.09 -48.29
CA LYS A 11 7.11 -36.57 -49.68
C LYS A 11 7.18 -35.43 -50.70
N VAL A 12 6.78 -34.22 -50.32
CA VAL A 12 6.67 -33.05 -51.20
C VAL A 12 7.72 -31.99 -50.83
N ASP A 13 7.84 -31.68 -49.54
CA ASP A 13 8.77 -30.71 -48.97
C ASP A 13 9.27 -31.19 -47.60
N GLN A 14 10.53 -31.64 -47.56
CA GLN A 14 11.13 -32.23 -46.36
C GLN A 14 11.42 -31.19 -45.27
N ASP A 15 11.77 -29.96 -45.64
CA ASP A 15 12.07 -28.89 -44.67
C ASP A 15 10.78 -28.42 -43.99
N LEU A 16 9.72 -28.20 -44.77
CA LEU A 16 8.41 -27.86 -44.25
C LEU A 16 7.85 -28.98 -43.36
N ALA A 17 8.01 -30.24 -43.77
CA ALA A 17 7.58 -31.39 -42.96
C ALA A 17 8.28 -31.45 -41.60
N TYR A 18 9.58 -31.13 -41.56
CA TYR A 18 10.34 -31.06 -40.32
C TYR A 18 9.83 -29.94 -39.41
N LYS A 19 9.57 -28.75 -39.96
CA LYS A 19 8.99 -27.62 -39.22
C LYS A 19 7.62 -27.97 -38.63
N VAL A 20 6.74 -28.58 -39.43
CA VAL A 20 5.40 -29.02 -39.00
C VAL A 20 5.49 -30.10 -37.92
N LEU A 21 6.35 -31.10 -38.08
CA LEU A 21 6.55 -32.14 -37.06
C LEU A 21 6.99 -31.54 -35.73
N ARG A 22 7.89 -30.55 -35.75
CA ARG A 22 8.32 -29.86 -34.53
C ARG A 22 7.15 -29.14 -33.85
N ILE A 23 6.28 -28.48 -34.61
CA ILE A 23 5.06 -27.85 -34.07
C ILE A 23 4.14 -28.91 -33.44
N GLU A 24 3.92 -30.04 -34.12
CA GLU A 24 3.11 -31.16 -33.61
C GLU A 24 3.66 -31.71 -32.27
N GLU A 25 4.99 -31.73 -32.10
CA GLU A 25 5.66 -32.23 -30.90
C GLU A 25 5.70 -31.21 -29.75
N GLU A 26 5.81 -29.91 -30.04
CA GLU A 26 5.97 -28.84 -29.04
C GLU A 26 4.65 -28.21 -28.56
N ALA A 27 3.59 -28.28 -29.37
CA ALA A 27 2.32 -27.61 -29.09
C ALA A 27 1.59 -28.23 -27.88
N LYS A 28 1.05 -27.35 -27.02
CA LYS A 28 0.31 -27.75 -25.80
C LYS A 28 -1.12 -28.23 -26.09
N SER A 29 -1.66 -27.93 -27.27
CA SER A 29 -2.99 -28.33 -27.70
C SER A 29 -3.06 -28.47 -29.22
N VAL A 30 -4.04 -29.25 -29.68
CA VAL A 30 -4.31 -29.43 -31.13
C VAL A 30 -4.65 -28.10 -31.78
N ASP A 31 -5.47 -27.27 -31.14
CA ASP A 31 -5.85 -25.95 -31.68
C ASP A 31 -4.65 -25.03 -31.89
N LEU A 32 -3.70 -25.04 -30.95
CA LEU A 32 -2.48 -24.24 -31.06
C LEU A 32 -1.58 -24.77 -32.18
N ALA A 33 -1.44 -26.09 -32.29
CA ALA A 33 -0.68 -26.72 -33.38
C ALA A 33 -1.27 -26.35 -34.76
N LEU A 34 -2.60 -26.44 -34.91
CA LEU A 34 -3.30 -26.10 -36.16
C LEU A 34 -3.14 -24.62 -36.52
N LEU A 35 -3.22 -23.72 -35.52
CA LEU A 35 -2.98 -22.30 -35.74
C LEU A 35 -1.54 -22.04 -36.20
N GLU A 36 -0.54 -22.57 -35.49
CA GLU A 36 0.87 -22.34 -35.81
C GLU A 36 1.23 -22.94 -37.19
N ILE A 37 0.70 -24.12 -37.54
CA ILE A 37 0.84 -24.70 -38.87
C ILE A 37 0.19 -23.81 -39.93
N SER A 38 -1.02 -23.28 -39.67
CA SER A 38 -1.72 -22.40 -40.61
C SER A 38 -0.91 -21.13 -40.89
N CYS A 39 -0.39 -20.47 -39.85
CA CYS A 39 0.45 -19.28 -40.01
C CYS A 39 1.81 -19.60 -40.64
N LEU A 40 2.38 -20.79 -40.42
CA LEU A 40 3.60 -21.22 -41.10
C LEU A 40 3.39 -21.39 -42.61
N LEU A 41 2.23 -21.92 -43.02
CA LEU A 41 1.89 -22.15 -44.41
C LEU A 41 1.49 -20.87 -45.14
N ASP A 42 0.81 -19.96 -44.44
CA ASP A 42 0.39 -18.67 -44.96
C ASP A 42 0.64 -17.56 -43.91
N PRO A 43 1.82 -16.93 -43.96
CA PRO A 43 2.22 -15.85 -43.06
C PRO A 43 1.33 -14.60 -43.13
N GLU A 44 0.56 -14.42 -44.21
CA GLU A 44 -0.30 -13.25 -44.42
C GLU A 44 -1.70 -13.44 -43.83
N ILE A 45 -2.01 -14.61 -43.25
CA ILE A 45 -3.30 -14.84 -42.59
C ILE A 45 -3.51 -13.81 -41.47
N PRO A 46 -4.63 -13.05 -41.52
CA PRO A 46 -4.96 -12.12 -40.44
C PRO A 46 -5.34 -12.90 -39.18
N TYR A 47 -4.99 -12.33 -38.02
CA TYR A 47 -5.35 -12.93 -36.75
C TYR A 47 -6.83 -12.74 -36.45
N VAL A 48 -7.51 -13.80 -36.04
CA VAL A 48 -8.93 -13.75 -35.64
C VAL A 48 -9.01 -13.88 -34.12
N LEU A 49 -9.21 -12.76 -33.42
CA LEU A 49 -9.41 -12.79 -31.97
C LEU A 49 -10.83 -13.26 -31.62
N VAL A 50 -11.81 -12.75 -32.36
CA VAL A 50 -13.23 -13.14 -32.32
C VAL A 50 -13.73 -13.31 -33.75
N PRO A 51 -14.73 -14.17 -34.03
CA PRO A 51 -15.09 -14.56 -35.41
C PRO A 51 -15.41 -13.42 -36.39
N GLU A 52 -15.81 -12.26 -35.88
CA GLU A 52 -16.22 -11.09 -36.68
C GLU A 52 -15.13 -10.02 -36.81
N GLU A 53 -13.98 -10.18 -36.14
CA GLU A 53 -12.89 -9.20 -36.13
C GLU A 53 -11.56 -9.85 -36.51
N GLN A 54 -10.93 -9.30 -37.54
CA GLN A 54 -9.65 -9.74 -38.08
C GLN A 54 -8.61 -8.63 -37.89
N ALA A 55 -7.41 -9.00 -37.45
CA ALA A 55 -6.28 -8.09 -37.29
C ALA A 55 -5.19 -8.48 -38.29
N GLU A 56 -4.94 -7.60 -39.26
CA GLU A 56 -3.85 -7.73 -40.22
C GLU A 56 -2.53 -7.26 -39.61
N THR A 57 -2.60 -6.35 -38.61
CA THR A 57 -1.42 -5.78 -37.96
C THR A 57 -1.43 -5.98 -36.43
N PRO A 58 -0.26 -5.95 -35.78
CA PRO A 58 -0.16 -5.99 -34.32
C PRO A 58 -0.92 -4.84 -33.64
N GLN A 59 -0.99 -3.67 -34.26
CA GLN A 59 -1.73 -2.52 -33.75
C GLN A 59 -3.24 -2.77 -33.73
N GLU A 60 -3.79 -3.33 -34.81
CA GLU A 60 -5.19 -3.74 -34.89
C GLU A 60 -5.51 -4.83 -33.85
N LEU A 61 -4.62 -5.81 -33.70
CA LEU A 61 -4.73 -6.83 -32.67
C LEU A 61 -4.78 -6.19 -31.27
N GLY A 62 -3.94 -5.19 -31.02
CA GLY A 62 -3.94 -4.43 -29.76
C GLY A 62 -5.29 -3.76 -29.50
N SER A 63 -5.87 -3.10 -30.50
CA SER A 63 -7.22 -2.50 -30.38
C SER A 63 -8.31 -3.55 -30.11
N GLN A 64 -8.24 -4.72 -30.76
CA GLN A 64 -9.19 -5.81 -30.52
C GLN A 64 -9.05 -6.39 -29.11
N ILE A 65 -7.83 -6.59 -28.61
CA ILE A 65 -7.58 -7.07 -27.25
C ILE A 65 -8.11 -6.08 -26.22
N ASP A 66 -7.89 -4.78 -26.42
CA ASP A 66 -8.41 -3.73 -25.51
C ASP A 66 -9.94 -3.77 -25.42
N LYS A 67 -10.61 -4.01 -26.56
CA LYS A 67 -12.07 -4.19 -26.64
C LYS A 67 -12.55 -5.52 -26.02
N HIS A 68 -11.82 -6.61 -26.26
CA HIS A 68 -12.17 -7.98 -25.88
C HIS A 68 -11.22 -8.56 -24.84
N TRP A 69 -10.99 -7.80 -23.75
CA TRP A 69 -9.92 -8.04 -22.78
C TRP A 69 -9.78 -9.50 -22.32
N LYS A 70 -10.89 -10.13 -21.93
CA LYS A 70 -10.90 -11.49 -21.40
C LYS A 70 -10.37 -12.51 -22.41
N ILE A 71 -10.79 -12.38 -23.67
CA ILE A 71 -10.40 -13.28 -24.77
C ILE A 71 -8.95 -13.01 -25.16
N GLY A 72 -8.57 -11.73 -25.28
CA GLY A 72 -7.19 -11.33 -25.54
C GLY A 72 -6.21 -11.86 -24.49
N LYS A 73 -6.57 -11.78 -23.21
CA LYS A 73 -5.82 -12.38 -22.11
C LYS A 73 -5.63 -13.89 -22.30
N GLU A 74 -6.70 -14.62 -22.57
CA GLU A 74 -6.64 -16.06 -22.81
C GLU A 74 -5.72 -16.39 -24.00
N HIS A 75 -5.84 -15.66 -25.11
CA HIS A 75 -5.07 -15.89 -26.33
C HIS A 75 -3.57 -15.54 -26.16
N ILE A 76 -3.26 -14.48 -25.39
CA ILE A 76 -1.88 -14.15 -24.99
C ILE A 76 -1.28 -15.30 -24.20
N PHE A 77 -1.91 -15.71 -23.10
CA PHE A 77 -1.29 -16.66 -22.17
C PHE A 77 -1.34 -18.11 -22.66
N SER A 78 -2.29 -18.47 -23.53
CA SER A 78 -2.30 -19.77 -24.22
C SER A 78 -1.21 -19.89 -25.30
N GLY A 79 -0.69 -18.77 -25.81
CA GLY A 79 0.36 -18.74 -26.84
C GLY A 79 -0.17 -18.66 -28.27
N LYS A 80 -1.49 -18.53 -28.47
CA LYS A 80 -2.09 -18.37 -29.80
C LYS A 80 -1.57 -17.12 -30.51
N ILE A 81 -1.50 -15.99 -29.80
CA ILE A 81 -0.96 -14.74 -30.37
C ILE A 81 0.54 -14.87 -30.65
N SER A 82 1.29 -15.56 -29.78
CA SER A 82 2.72 -15.81 -30.00
C SER A 82 2.98 -16.60 -31.28
N ALA A 83 2.18 -17.65 -31.53
CA ALA A 83 2.28 -18.45 -32.75
C ALA A 83 2.07 -17.60 -34.01
N TRP A 84 1.05 -16.74 -34.00
CA TRP A 84 0.79 -15.83 -35.12
C TRP A 84 1.93 -14.82 -35.33
N LEU A 85 2.33 -14.08 -34.28
CA LEU A 85 3.40 -13.06 -34.38
C LEU A 85 4.73 -13.63 -34.90
N LYS A 86 5.08 -14.85 -34.47
CA LYS A 86 6.29 -15.57 -34.89
C LYS A 86 6.33 -15.80 -36.39
N HIS A 87 5.20 -16.17 -36.99
CA HIS A 87 5.13 -16.53 -38.39
C HIS A 87 4.77 -15.36 -39.31
N ALA A 88 4.02 -14.37 -38.82
CA ALA A 88 3.66 -13.14 -39.54
C ALA A 88 4.83 -12.12 -39.68
N GLY A 89 6.05 -12.48 -39.26
CA GLY A 89 7.23 -11.61 -39.39
C GLY A 89 7.38 -10.54 -38.31
N HIS A 90 6.64 -10.64 -37.20
CA HIS A 90 6.70 -9.70 -36.07
C HIS A 90 7.59 -10.20 -34.93
N GLN A 91 8.83 -10.58 -35.26
CA GLN A 91 9.75 -11.26 -34.35
C GLN A 91 10.07 -10.45 -33.08
N ASP A 92 10.21 -9.13 -33.20
CA ASP A 92 10.51 -8.25 -32.08
C ASP A 92 9.34 -8.17 -31.06
N ILE A 93 8.11 -8.20 -31.56
CA ILE A 93 6.89 -8.22 -30.73
C ILE A 93 6.70 -9.61 -30.11
N PHE A 94 6.97 -10.68 -30.87
CA PHE A 94 6.95 -12.05 -30.36
C PHE A 94 7.89 -12.23 -29.15
N GLU A 95 9.14 -11.76 -29.25
CA GLU A 95 10.13 -11.88 -28.16
C GLU A 95 9.68 -11.10 -26.91
N LYS A 96 9.13 -9.90 -27.08
CA LYS A 96 8.54 -9.12 -25.98
C LYS A 96 7.38 -9.88 -25.33
N LEU A 97 6.48 -10.46 -26.14
CA LEU A 97 5.33 -11.19 -25.64
C LEU A 97 5.75 -12.44 -24.84
N GLU A 98 6.72 -13.21 -25.33
CA GLU A 98 7.21 -14.40 -24.61
C GLU A 98 7.82 -14.02 -23.25
N LYS A 99 8.58 -12.93 -23.19
CA LYS A 99 9.08 -12.38 -21.92
C LYS A 99 7.93 -12.01 -20.99
N ILE A 100 6.92 -11.30 -21.48
CA ILE A 100 5.74 -10.91 -20.70
C ILE A 100 4.99 -12.13 -20.17
N ARG A 101 4.76 -13.16 -21.01
CA ARG A 101 4.07 -14.40 -20.60
C ARG A 101 4.80 -15.11 -19.47
N LYS A 102 6.14 -15.13 -19.51
CA LYS A 102 6.99 -15.73 -18.48
C LYS A 102 6.96 -14.93 -17.17
N GLU A 103 7.06 -13.60 -17.24
CA GLU A 103 7.14 -12.72 -16.06
C GLU A 103 5.78 -12.51 -15.37
N TYR A 104 4.70 -12.49 -16.14
CA TYR A 104 3.36 -12.09 -15.66
C TYR A 104 2.33 -13.23 -15.66
N GLY A 105 2.77 -14.49 -15.65
CA GLY A 105 1.87 -15.65 -15.66
C GLY A 105 0.83 -15.66 -14.52
N GLU A 106 1.18 -15.14 -13.35
CA GLU A 106 0.28 -15.00 -12.19
C GLU A 106 -0.48 -13.67 -12.16
N GLN A 107 0.02 -12.64 -12.84
CA GLN A 107 -0.54 -11.28 -12.88
C GLN A 107 -0.99 -10.94 -14.31
N GLN A 108 -1.84 -11.79 -14.87
CA GLN A 108 -2.12 -11.77 -16.30
C GLN A 108 -2.67 -10.43 -16.81
N ASP A 109 -3.56 -9.76 -16.08
CA ASP A 109 -4.09 -8.46 -16.49
C ASP A 109 -2.99 -7.38 -16.62
N ARG A 110 -1.99 -7.42 -15.73
CA ARG A 110 -0.80 -6.56 -15.86
C ARG A 110 0.03 -6.93 -17.09
N GLY A 111 0.18 -8.22 -17.37
CA GLY A 111 0.89 -8.68 -18.57
C GLY A 111 0.19 -8.26 -19.87
N VAL A 112 -1.14 -8.38 -19.94
CA VAL A 112 -1.93 -7.90 -21.09
C VAL A 112 -1.70 -6.41 -21.30
N GLU A 113 -1.80 -5.62 -20.25
CA GLU A 113 -1.63 -4.18 -20.34
C GLU A 113 -0.23 -3.77 -20.84
N ILE A 114 0.84 -4.37 -20.31
CA ILE A 114 2.22 -4.13 -20.76
C ILE A 114 2.37 -4.50 -22.23
N PHE A 115 1.75 -5.60 -22.65
CA PHE A 115 1.75 -6.01 -24.05
C PHE A 115 1.04 -4.98 -24.93
N LEU A 116 -0.14 -4.49 -24.54
CA LEU A 116 -0.86 -3.46 -25.29
C LEU A 116 -0.05 -2.17 -25.45
N GLN A 117 0.65 -1.73 -24.40
CA GLN A 117 1.55 -0.58 -24.48
C GLN A 117 2.72 -0.84 -25.45
N SER A 118 3.23 -2.08 -25.50
CA SER A 118 4.28 -2.46 -26.47
C SER A 118 3.83 -2.44 -27.93
N LEU A 119 2.51 -2.53 -28.15
CA LEU A 119 1.86 -2.38 -29.47
C LEU A 119 1.55 -0.92 -29.81
N GLY A 120 1.89 0.04 -28.93
CA GLY A 120 1.69 1.46 -29.14
C GLY A 120 0.35 2.00 -28.63
N LEU A 121 -0.44 1.21 -27.87
CA LEU A 121 -1.63 1.76 -27.22
C LEU A 121 -1.23 2.75 -26.12
N PRO A 122 -1.99 3.84 -25.92
CA PRO A 122 -1.68 4.82 -24.89
C PRO A 122 -1.78 4.19 -23.50
N ALA A 123 -0.92 4.66 -22.61
CA ALA A 123 -0.92 4.25 -21.22
C ALA A 123 -2.26 4.65 -20.54
N PRO A 124 -2.69 3.95 -19.48
CA PRO A 124 -3.90 4.30 -18.75
C PRO A 124 -3.75 5.68 -18.11
N GLU A 125 -4.86 6.36 -17.85
CA GLU A 125 -4.84 7.70 -17.24
C GLU A 125 -5.41 7.64 -15.83
N PHE A 126 -4.81 8.35 -14.89
CA PHE A 126 -5.29 8.39 -13.51
C PHE A 126 -5.13 9.77 -12.88
N SER A 127 -5.94 10.01 -11.85
CA SER A 127 -5.81 11.17 -10.97
C SER A 127 -5.61 10.71 -9.52
N ILE A 128 -4.95 11.55 -8.74
CA ILE A 128 -4.80 11.35 -7.30
C ILE A 128 -5.17 12.62 -6.55
N GLU A 129 -5.99 12.46 -5.51
CA GLU A 129 -6.51 13.55 -4.71
C GLU A 129 -6.32 13.25 -3.22
N PRO A 130 -5.76 14.18 -2.43
CA PRO A 130 -5.23 15.48 -2.86
C PRO A 130 -3.85 15.37 -3.52
N VAL A 131 -3.47 16.37 -4.33
CA VAL A 131 -2.15 16.46 -4.97
C VAL A 131 -1.03 16.94 -4.04
N THR A 132 -1.38 17.46 -2.86
CA THR A 132 -0.45 17.82 -1.78
C THR A 132 -1.08 17.47 -0.44
N LEU A 133 -0.26 17.04 0.52
CA LEU A 133 -0.68 16.61 1.85
C LEU A 133 0.00 17.47 2.91
N SER A 134 -0.66 18.57 3.31
CA SER A 134 -0.20 19.40 4.43
C SER A 134 -1.06 19.14 5.65
N LEU A 135 -0.47 18.54 6.68
CA LEU A 135 -1.17 18.21 7.93
C LEU A 135 -0.91 19.22 9.05
N GLY A 136 0.02 20.15 8.83
CA GLY A 136 0.34 21.20 9.79
C GLY A 136 1.05 20.65 11.04
N THR A 137 0.79 21.29 12.17
CA THR A 137 1.30 20.86 13.47
C THR A 137 0.36 19.84 14.09
N ILE A 138 0.91 18.69 14.49
CA ILE A 138 0.20 17.58 15.13
C ILE A 138 0.72 17.47 16.57
N GLU A 139 -0.18 17.37 17.54
CA GLU A 139 0.25 17.21 18.94
C GLU A 139 0.79 15.79 19.15
N SER A 140 1.81 15.64 19.99
CA SER A 140 2.50 14.34 20.19
C SER A 140 1.64 13.21 20.75
N ILE A 141 0.43 13.52 21.23
CA ILE A 141 -0.55 12.53 21.71
C ILE A 141 -1.59 12.15 20.65
N GLU A 142 -1.62 12.85 19.52
CA GLU A 142 -2.66 12.71 18.51
C GLU A 142 -2.36 11.63 17.49
N ARG A 143 -3.44 11.09 16.93
CA ARG A 143 -3.39 10.25 15.75
C ARG A 143 -4.19 10.92 14.64
N VAL A 144 -3.50 11.37 13.60
CA VAL A 144 -4.09 12.06 12.46
C VAL A 144 -4.22 11.10 11.29
N SER A 145 -5.35 11.20 10.58
CA SER A 145 -5.64 10.39 9.40
C SER A 145 -6.13 11.29 8.28
N ARG A 146 -5.55 11.13 7.09
CA ARG A 146 -5.93 11.88 5.89
C ARG A 146 -6.27 10.91 4.77
N LYS A 147 -7.48 11.05 4.23
CA LYS A 147 -7.94 10.26 3.10
C LYS A 147 -7.23 10.71 1.82
N VAL A 148 -6.76 9.74 1.05
CA VAL A 148 -6.24 9.89 -0.31
C VAL A 148 -7.06 8.99 -1.22
N LYS A 149 -7.38 9.48 -2.42
CA LYS A 149 -8.14 8.76 -3.44
C LYS A 149 -7.35 8.75 -4.73
N LEU A 150 -7.12 7.56 -5.27
CA LEU A 150 -6.57 7.38 -6.61
C LEU A 150 -7.68 6.85 -7.51
N THR A 151 -7.93 7.53 -8.63
CA THR A 151 -9.00 7.18 -9.57
C THR A 151 -8.40 6.90 -10.94
N HIS A 152 -8.77 5.77 -11.55
CA HIS A 152 -8.45 5.50 -12.94
C HIS A 152 -9.43 6.28 -13.83
N THR A 153 -9.00 7.45 -14.30
CA THR A 153 -9.81 8.42 -15.07
C THR A 153 -9.86 8.11 -16.56
N GLY A 154 -8.94 7.28 -17.04
CA GLY A 154 -8.89 6.85 -18.44
C GLY A 154 -10.10 6.03 -18.86
N LYS A 155 -10.29 5.93 -20.19
CA LYS A 155 -11.37 5.15 -20.81
C LYS A 155 -10.98 3.71 -21.12
N ARG A 156 -9.68 3.37 -21.07
CA ARG A 156 -9.13 2.06 -21.47
C ARG A 156 -8.03 1.57 -20.55
N GLY A 157 -7.63 0.33 -20.76
CA GLY A 157 -6.50 -0.29 -20.10
C GLY A 157 -6.73 -0.65 -18.65
N TYR A 158 -5.76 -1.35 -18.09
CA TYR A 158 -5.72 -1.77 -16.69
C TYR A 158 -4.65 -0.98 -15.94
N LEU A 159 -5.04 -0.18 -14.95
CA LEU A 159 -4.08 0.55 -14.14
C LEU A 159 -3.54 -0.35 -13.03
N CYS A 160 -2.22 -0.56 -13.03
CA CYS A 160 -1.53 -1.33 -12.03
C CYS A 160 -0.28 -0.60 -11.54
N GLY A 161 0.08 -0.83 -10.28
CA GLY A 161 1.19 -0.12 -9.67
C GLY A 161 1.26 -0.29 -8.17
N GLU A 162 2.02 0.59 -7.54
CA GLU A 162 2.20 0.62 -6.10
C GLU A 162 2.30 2.05 -5.58
N ILE A 163 1.89 2.24 -4.32
CA ILE A 163 2.02 3.47 -3.57
C ILE A 163 2.80 3.16 -2.30
N ARG A 164 3.83 3.97 -2.02
CA ARG A 164 4.69 3.86 -0.83
C ARG A 164 5.22 5.22 -0.41
N PHE A 165 5.75 5.33 0.80
CA PHE A 165 6.51 6.52 1.19
C PHE A 165 7.90 6.53 0.57
N SER A 166 8.47 7.73 0.36
CA SER A 166 9.86 7.92 -0.07
C SER A 166 10.87 7.44 0.96
N GLU A 167 10.49 7.48 2.24
CA GLU A 167 11.27 7.07 3.39
C GLU A 167 10.33 6.45 4.43
N GLU A 168 10.80 5.42 5.14
CA GLU A 168 10.07 4.79 6.23
C GLU A 168 10.30 5.55 7.54
N ILE A 169 9.22 5.95 8.21
CA ILE A 169 9.24 6.62 9.51
C ILE A 169 8.30 5.89 10.46
N ASP A 170 8.79 5.49 11.64
CA ASP A 170 7.92 4.86 12.65
C ASP A 170 6.77 5.81 13.02
N GLY A 171 5.56 5.26 13.06
CA GLY A 171 4.32 6.03 13.24
C GLY A 171 3.71 6.61 11.97
N VAL A 172 4.37 6.56 10.80
CA VAL A 172 3.79 6.98 9.51
C VAL A 172 3.52 5.74 8.66
N TYR A 173 2.25 5.49 8.29
CA TYR A 173 1.87 4.30 7.52
C TYR A 173 0.60 4.52 6.71
N LEU A 174 0.32 3.59 5.79
CA LEU A 174 -0.91 3.56 5.01
C LEU A 174 -1.90 2.56 5.62
N GLU A 175 -3.16 2.96 5.72
CA GLU A 175 -4.29 2.07 6.02
C GLU A 175 -5.21 2.00 4.80
N GLU A 176 -5.21 0.84 4.14
CA GLU A 176 -6.10 0.59 3.02
C GLU A 176 -7.56 0.48 3.50
N PHE A 177 -8.49 1.17 2.84
CA PHE A 177 -9.90 0.83 3.00
C PHE A 177 -10.14 -0.45 2.20
N ILE A 178 -10.24 -1.58 2.89
CA ILE A 178 -10.78 -2.80 2.29
C ILE A 178 -12.23 -2.49 1.92
N LEU A 179 -12.47 -2.10 0.66
CA LEU A 179 -13.80 -2.06 0.08
C LEU A 179 -14.40 -3.45 0.30
N LYS A 180 -15.65 -3.49 0.79
CA LYS A 180 -16.37 -4.65 1.35
C LYS A 180 -16.47 -5.90 0.46
N GLU A 181 -15.84 -5.93 -0.72
CA GLU A 181 -15.94 -7.02 -1.68
C GLU A 181 -14.82 -8.08 -1.57
N LEU A 182 -13.82 -7.88 -0.71
CA LEU A 182 -12.85 -8.93 -0.39
C LEU A 182 -12.95 -9.33 1.08
N PRO A 183 -13.26 -10.62 1.40
CA PRO A 183 -13.33 -11.10 2.76
C PRO A 183 -11.91 -11.25 3.32
N ARG A 184 -11.33 -10.14 3.77
CA ARG A 184 -10.16 -10.15 4.66
C ARG A 184 -10.49 -9.32 5.90
N THR A 185 -10.66 -10.06 6.99
CA THR A 185 -10.89 -9.60 8.35
C THR A 185 -9.60 -8.97 8.90
N GLY A 186 -9.46 -7.64 8.80
CA GLY A 186 -8.43 -6.89 9.52
C GLY A 186 -7.88 -5.70 8.73
N LYS A 187 -7.78 -4.53 9.37
CA LYS A 187 -7.00 -3.40 8.85
C LYS A 187 -5.52 -3.79 8.92
N ALA A 188 -4.91 -4.12 7.78
CA ALA A 188 -3.47 -4.33 7.72
C ALA A 188 -2.77 -2.97 7.69
N LYS A 189 -1.88 -2.71 8.64
CA LYS A 189 -0.89 -1.62 8.52
C LYS A 189 0.12 -2.06 7.46
N THR A 190 0.31 -1.23 6.44
CA THR A 190 1.24 -1.52 5.35
C THR A 190 1.92 -0.23 4.91
N ASP A 191 3.17 -0.34 4.50
CA ASP A 191 3.92 0.75 3.88
C ASP A 191 3.74 0.77 2.35
N LEU A 192 2.99 -0.21 1.84
CA LEU A 192 2.77 -0.45 0.41
C LEU A 192 1.28 -0.71 0.12
N ILE A 193 0.71 0.03 -0.83
CA ILE A 193 -0.61 -0.26 -1.41
C ILE A 193 -0.42 -0.69 -2.86
N ASN A 194 -1.01 -1.84 -3.23
CA ASN A 194 -1.01 -2.30 -4.61
C ASN A 194 -2.21 -1.71 -5.37
N ILE A 195 -1.96 -1.02 -6.47
CA ILE A 195 -2.99 -0.45 -7.35
C ILE A 195 -3.41 -1.50 -8.37
N ARG A 196 -4.73 -1.72 -8.50
CA ARG A 196 -5.36 -2.65 -9.44
C ARG A 196 -6.73 -2.12 -9.85
N LEU A 197 -6.79 -1.24 -10.85
CA LEU A 197 -8.01 -0.51 -11.20
C LEU A 197 -8.40 -0.64 -12.66
N TRP A 198 -9.69 -0.91 -12.87
CA TRP A 198 -10.37 -0.79 -14.17
C TRP A 198 -10.83 0.65 -14.43
N PRO A 199 -11.11 1.03 -15.69
CA PRO A 199 -11.65 2.35 -16.04
C PRO A 199 -12.82 2.78 -15.15
N GLY A 200 -12.75 4.00 -14.62
CA GLY A 200 -13.75 4.58 -13.74
C GLY A 200 -13.77 4.05 -12.31
N LYS A 201 -12.85 3.14 -11.93
CA LYS A 201 -12.71 2.66 -10.55
C LYS A 201 -11.72 3.53 -9.78
N SER A 202 -11.85 3.49 -8.45
CA SER A 202 -10.95 4.21 -7.54
C SER A 202 -10.58 3.34 -6.34
N VAL A 203 -9.39 3.57 -5.81
CA VAL A 203 -8.96 3.09 -4.49
C VAL A 203 -8.87 4.27 -3.54
N GLU A 204 -9.43 4.11 -2.34
CA GLU A 204 -9.30 5.07 -1.24
C GLU A 204 -8.47 4.44 -0.13
N PHE A 205 -7.59 5.22 0.46
CA PHE A 205 -6.79 4.80 1.61
C PHE A 205 -6.56 5.98 2.53
N ASN A 206 -6.18 5.70 3.76
CA ASN A 206 -5.76 6.72 4.70
C ASN A 206 -4.25 6.72 4.83
N LEU A 207 -3.67 7.89 4.73
CA LEU A 207 -2.38 8.17 5.33
C LEU A 207 -2.59 8.41 6.82
N VAL A 208 -1.84 7.70 7.66
CA VAL A 208 -1.95 7.80 9.12
C VAL A 208 -0.62 8.26 9.72
N ILE A 209 -0.71 9.24 10.61
CA ILE A 209 0.38 9.70 11.47
C ILE A 209 -0.01 9.40 12.92
N ASP A 210 0.72 8.48 13.54
CA ASP A 210 0.65 8.09 14.95
C ASP A 210 1.75 8.87 15.70
N ALA A 211 1.46 10.14 16.02
CA ALA A 211 2.42 11.09 16.57
C ALA A 211 3.16 10.60 17.85
N PRO A 212 2.56 9.80 18.75
CA PRO A 212 3.27 9.25 19.90
C PRO A 212 4.54 8.45 19.59
N ARG A 213 4.69 7.99 18.34
CA ARG A 213 5.85 7.20 17.88
C ARG A 213 6.90 8.04 17.16
N ILE A 214 6.63 9.32 16.94
CA ILE A 214 7.46 10.20 16.12
C ILE A 214 8.19 11.20 17.03
N PRO A 215 9.49 11.43 16.83
CA PRO A 215 10.23 12.44 17.60
C PRO A 215 9.63 13.85 17.49
N ILE A 216 9.42 14.48 18.64
CA ILE A 216 8.85 15.83 18.82
C ILE A 216 9.87 16.91 18.41
N GLY A 217 9.38 18.09 18.03
CA GLY A 217 10.21 19.28 17.75
C GLY A 217 10.88 19.26 16.39
N ARG A 218 10.44 18.36 15.49
CA ARG A 218 10.94 18.23 14.13
C ARG A 218 9.84 18.49 13.11
N LYS A 219 10.23 19.09 11.99
CA LYS A 219 9.42 19.14 10.77
C LYS A 219 9.81 17.98 9.88
N TYR A 220 8.81 17.30 9.34
CA TYR A 220 8.94 16.19 8.42
C TYR A 220 8.41 16.61 7.06
N ASP A 221 9.24 16.47 6.03
CA ASP A 221 8.92 16.72 4.63
C ASP A 221 9.18 15.41 3.87
N LEU A 222 8.11 14.63 3.63
CA LEU A 222 8.14 13.33 2.98
C LEU A 222 7.44 13.39 1.62
N SER A 223 7.48 12.29 0.89
CA SER A 223 6.69 12.14 -0.32
C SER A 223 5.98 10.81 -0.35
N LEU A 224 4.71 10.82 -0.77
CA LEU A 224 3.99 9.61 -1.14
C LEU A 224 4.26 9.34 -2.62
N VAL A 225 5.07 8.32 -2.89
CA VAL A 225 5.54 7.94 -4.21
C VAL A 225 4.61 6.90 -4.80
N THR A 226 4.07 7.19 -5.97
CA THR A 226 3.19 6.31 -6.75
C THR A 226 3.91 5.89 -8.03
N LYS A 227 4.06 4.59 -8.25
CA LYS A 227 4.63 4.00 -9.48
C LYS A 227 3.57 3.20 -10.18
N THR A 228 3.25 3.51 -11.43
CA THR A 228 2.24 2.78 -12.19
C THR A 228 2.76 2.41 -13.58
N ASN A 229 2.01 1.56 -14.28
CA ASN A 229 2.23 1.34 -15.70
C ASN A 229 1.79 2.54 -16.57
N ALA A 230 1.15 3.55 -15.99
CA ALA A 230 0.77 4.79 -16.68
C ALA A 230 1.89 5.84 -16.65
N VAL A 231 2.55 5.98 -15.50
CA VAL A 231 3.60 6.96 -15.25
C VAL A 231 4.68 6.29 -14.42
N SER A 232 5.93 6.50 -14.80
CA SER A 232 7.09 5.89 -14.12
C SER A 232 7.11 6.20 -12.62
N GLU A 233 6.82 7.45 -12.25
CA GLU A 233 6.78 7.89 -10.86
C GLU A 233 6.00 9.21 -10.73
N ILE A 234 5.10 9.30 -9.75
CA ILE A 234 4.48 10.54 -9.28
C ILE A 234 4.78 10.67 -7.79
N SER A 235 5.24 11.85 -7.38
CA SER A 235 5.55 12.17 -5.99
C SER A 235 4.55 13.19 -5.45
N ILE A 236 3.86 12.83 -4.37
CA ILE A 236 2.89 13.70 -3.68
C ILE A 236 3.55 14.22 -2.41
N PRO A 237 3.86 15.52 -2.32
CA PRO A 237 4.51 16.09 -1.14
C PRO A 237 3.63 15.94 0.10
N LEU A 238 4.24 15.48 1.19
CA LEU A 238 3.65 15.37 2.52
C LEU A 238 4.45 16.21 3.51
N SER A 239 3.81 17.10 4.25
CA SER A 239 4.47 17.91 5.28
C SER A 239 3.68 17.95 6.58
N PHE A 240 4.39 17.81 7.69
CA PHE A 240 3.85 17.94 9.04
C PHE A 240 4.95 18.24 10.06
N SER A 241 4.57 18.69 11.26
CA SER A 241 5.49 18.81 12.40
C SER A 241 4.85 18.25 13.66
N ILE A 242 5.63 17.61 14.51
CA ILE A 242 5.15 17.11 15.80
C ILE A 242 5.55 18.10 16.89
N ASP A 243 4.56 18.60 17.64
CA ASP A 243 4.77 19.52 18.75
C ASP A 243 4.30 18.92 20.07
N LEU A 244 4.75 19.50 21.17
CA LEU A 244 4.21 19.17 22.49
C LEU A 244 2.71 19.47 22.51
N PRO A 245 1.92 18.67 23.25
CA PRO A 245 0.51 18.95 23.41
C PRO A 245 0.36 20.36 23.93
N THR A 246 -0.33 21.20 23.18
CA THR A 246 -0.70 22.50 23.68
C THR A 246 -1.69 22.20 24.78
N TYR A 247 -1.27 22.32 26.04
CA TYR A 247 -2.20 22.45 27.15
C TYR A 247 -2.93 23.77 26.93
N SER A 248 -3.84 23.78 25.94
CA SER A 248 -4.76 24.86 25.71
C SER A 248 -5.43 25.03 27.05
N LYS A 249 -5.18 26.18 27.67
CA LYS A 249 -5.83 26.62 28.88
C LYS A 249 -7.32 26.78 28.58
N LYS A 250 -8.05 25.70 28.26
CA LYS A 250 -9.45 25.59 28.62
C LYS A 250 -9.48 25.51 30.14
N ARG A 251 -9.25 26.68 30.75
CA ARG A 251 -9.65 27.07 32.10
C ARG A 251 -11.16 26.85 32.20
N SER A 252 -11.56 25.60 32.39
CA SER A 252 -12.88 25.26 32.90
C SER A 252 -12.80 24.04 33.83
N GLN A 253 -11.64 23.74 34.37
CA GLN A 253 -11.57 22.94 35.58
C GLN A 253 -11.48 23.93 36.73
N LYS A 254 -12.55 23.97 37.53
CA LYS A 254 -12.44 24.49 38.90
C LYS A 254 -11.19 23.82 39.50
N PRO A 255 -10.29 24.60 40.10
CA PRO A 255 -9.12 24.02 40.73
C PRO A 255 -9.54 22.91 41.69
N LEU A 256 -8.78 21.82 41.69
CA LEU A 256 -8.91 20.80 42.70
C LEU A 256 -8.40 21.40 44.01
N GLN A 257 -9.29 21.67 44.96
CA GLN A 257 -8.88 22.04 46.30
C GLN A 257 -8.43 20.79 47.06
N VAL A 258 -7.13 20.71 47.33
CA VAL A 258 -6.53 19.57 48.05
C VAL A 258 -6.24 19.86 49.52
N ASP A 259 -6.14 21.14 49.87
CA ASP A 259 -6.03 21.62 51.24
C ASP A 259 -6.68 23.01 51.33
N LYS A 260 -6.93 23.49 52.55
CA LYS A 260 -7.53 24.80 52.76
C LYS A 260 -6.63 25.90 52.18
N GLY A 261 -7.03 26.43 51.02
CA GLY A 261 -6.30 27.48 50.30
C GLY A 261 -5.27 26.98 49.28
N VAL A 262 -5.16 25.65 49.06
CA VAL A 262 -4.30 25.09 48.02
C VAL A 262 -5.15 24.58 46.86
N GLU A 263 -4.97 25.21 45.71
CA GLU A 263 -5.71 24.97 44.48
C GLU A 263 -4.78 24.41 43.42
N ILE A 264 -5.14 23.25 42.88
CA ILE A 264 -4.35 22.53 41.88
C ILE A 264 -5.07 22.54 40.54
N TYR A 265 -4.36 22.95 39.52
CA TYR A 265 -4.83 23.14 38.15
C TYR A 265 -4.23 22.11 37.18
N THR A 266 -3.14 21.43 37.56
CA THR A 266 -2.48 20.44 36.72
C THR A 266 -2.06 19.19 37.50
N LEU A 267 -1.84 18.08 36.78
CA LEU A 267 -1.27 16.86 37.37
C LEU A 267 0.15 17.08 37.91
N GLY A 268 0.93 17.98 37.28
CA GLY A 268 2.27 18.34 37.74
C GLY A 268 2.22 19.04 39.10
N GLU A 269 1.32 20.02 39.26
CA GLU A 269 1.09 20.70 40.55
C GLU A 269 0.59 19.72 41.63
N LEU A 270 -0.19 18.68 41.26
CA LEU A 270 -0.59 17.62 42.18
C LEU A 270 0.58 16.76 42.64
N ALA A 271 1.42 16.33 41.70
CA ALA A 271 2.60 15.54 42.02
C ALA A 271 3.57 16.32 42.93
N GLU A 272 3.81 17.59 42.61
CA GLU A 272 4.69 18.47 43.38
C GLU A 272 4.13 18.75 44.79
N TYR A 273 2.83 19.00 44.91
CA TYR A 273 2.16 19.16 46.21
C TYR A 273 2.27 17.89 47.07
N CYS A 274 2.03 16.72 46.49
CA CYS A 274 2.19 15.44 47.18
C CYS A 274 3.65 15.22 47.63
N TYR A 275 4.63 15.57 46.80
CA TYR A 275 6.04 15.47 47.14
C TYR A 275 6.43 16.42 48.28
N GLN A 276 5.98 17.68 48.26
CA GLN A 276 6.25 18.63 49.32
C GLN A 276 5.67 18.18 50.66
N LYS A 277 4.42 17.70 50.68
CA LYS A 277 3.80 17.13 51.89
C LYS A 277 4.55 15.90 52.39
N TRP A 278 4.99 15.04 51.49
CA TRP A 278 5.79 13.86 51.82
C TRP A 278 7.13 14.23 52.48
N SER A 279 7.85 15.19 51.90
CA SER A 279 9.15 15.65 52.40
C SER A 279 9.11 16.31 53.79
N GLN A 280 7.93 16.73 54.23
CA GLN A 280 7.70 17.38 55.53
C GLN A 280 7.28 16.39 56.63
N THR A 281 6.99 15.14 56.29
CA THR A 281 6.69 14.07 57.25
C THR A 281 7.95 13.27 57.54
N ASP A 282 8.40 13.27 58.80
CA ASP A 282 9.60 12.55 59.28
C ASP A 282 9.49 11.01 59.19
N ASP A 283 8.32 10.47 58.80
CA ASP A 283 8.11 9.03 58.63
C ASP A 283 8.31 8.60 57.16
N GLN A 284 9.41 7.88 56.89
CA GLN A 284 9.74 7.26 55.59
C GLN A 284 8.80 6.12 55.16
N ILE A 285 7.67 5.93 55.83
CA ILE A 285 6.67 4.95 55.41
C ILE A 285 5.56 5.72 54.72
N LEU A 286 5.66 5.79 53.39
CA LEU A 286 4.53 6.10 52.51
C LEU A 286 3.38 5.20 52.91
N SER A 287 2.46 5.70 53.75
CA SER A 287 1.20 5.01 53.92
C SER A 287 0.54 5.04 52.54
N GLY A 288 0.17 3.86 52.02
CA GLY A 288 -0.59 3.73 50.78
C GLY A 288 -1.87 4.56 50.77
N GLN A 289 -2.24 5.18 51.90
CA GLN A 289 -3.29 6.16 52.03
C GLN A 289 -3.02 7.45 51.25
N VAL A 290 -1.80 8.02 51.20
CA VAL A 290 -1.55 9.27 50.44
C VAL A 290 -1.64 9.05 48.93
N VAL A 291 -1.12 7.92 48.44
CA VAL A 291 -1.27 7.51 47.04
C VAL A 291 -2.72 7.12 46.73
N LYS A 292 -3.41 6.43 47.64
CA LYS A 292 -4.84 6.15 47.51
C LYS A 292 -5.68 7.42 47.49
N ASP A 293 -5.36 8.41 48.32
CA ASP A 293 -6.09 9.67 48.42
C ASP A 293 -5.84 10.53 47.17
N ALA A 294 -4.60 10.56 46.66
CA ALA A 294 -4.27 11.16 45.36
C ALA A 294 -5.02 10.48 44.20
N LEU A 295 -5.11 9.14 44.20
CA LEU A 295 -5.89 8.36 43.23
C LEU A 295 -7.41 8.54 43.39
N HIS A 296 -7.90 8.80 44.60
CA HIS A 296 -9.32 9.02 44.90
C HIS A 296 -9.77 10.46 44.58
N LEU A 297 -8.83 11.41 44.62
CA LEU A 297 -8.99 12.82 44.21
C LEU A 297 -9.00 12.97 42.68
N LEU A 298 -8.33 12.08 41.95
CA LEU A 298 -8.44 11.94 40.51
C LEU A 298 -9.79 11.30 40.13
N GLN A 299 -10.88 12.09 40.21
CA GLN A 299 -12.25 11.69 39.87
C GLN A 299 -12.46 11.31 38.39
N ASP A 300 -11.41 11.22 37.58
CA ASP A 300 -11.50 10.65 36.24
C ASP A 300 -11.42 9.12 36.32
N LYS A 301 -12.61 8.49 36.30
CA LYS A 301 -12.76 7.03 36.31
C LYS A 301 -11.86 6.34 35.28
N LYS A 302 -11.50 6.97 34.15
CA LYS A 302 -10.63 6.33 33.15
C LYS A 302 -9.16 6.27 33.56
N LEU A 303 -8.64 7.32 34.20
CA LEU A 303 -7.24 7.35 34.64
C LEU A 303 -7.03 6.43 35.85
N ALA A 304 -7.98 6.44 36.80
CA ALA A 304 -7.97 5.53 37.94
C ALA A 304 -8.09 4.05 37.52
N THR A 305 -8.89 3.74 36.48
CA THR A 305 -8.98 2.40 35.90
C THR A 305 -7.70 2.02 35.15
N TRP A 306 -7.12 2.90 34.33
CA TRP A 306 -5.87 2.63 33.63
C TRP A 306 -4.70 2.38 34.59
N ILE A 307 -4.57 3.17 35.66
CA ILE A 307 -3.54 2.98 36.69
C ILE A 307 -3.77 1.68 37.48
N LYS A 308 -5.03 1.35 37.82
CA LYS A 308 -5.38 0.08 38.49
C LYS A 308 -5.14 -1.16 37.62
N GLU A 309 -5.37 -1.07 36.31
CA GLU A 309 -5.26 -2.20 35.39
C GLU A 309 -3.84 -2.39 34.85
N SER A 310 -3.01 -1.34 34.84
CA SER A 310 -1.69 -1.37 34.18
C SER A 310 -0.51 -1.53 35.12
N LEU A 311 -0.66 -1.26 36.43
CA LEU A 311 0.47 -1.24 37.35
C LEU A 311 0.09 -1.84 38.72
N SER A 312 0.80 -2.89 39.13
CA SER A 312 0.79 -3.35 40.52
C SER A 312 1.34 -2.24 41.43
N GLU A 313 0.94 -2.23 42.71
CA GLU A 313 1.34 -1.21 43.70
C GLU A 313 2.87 -0.99 43.73
N ARG A 314 3.66 -2.07 43.53
CA ARG A 314 5.14 -2.01 43.38
C ARG A 314 5.61 -1.28 42.11
N GLN A 315 4.90 -1.41 41.01
CA GLN A 315 5.26 -0.77 39.73
C GLN A 315 4.92 0.72 39.72
N ILE A 316 3.87 1.13 40.43
CA ILE A 316 3.55 2.55 40.64
C ILE A 316 4.67 3.22 41.45
N THR A 317 5.12 2.58 42.54
CA THR A 317 6.25 3.08 43.33
C THR A 317 7.53 3.16 42.49
N GLN A 318 7.84 2.15 41.68
CA GLN A 318 9.02 2.15 40.80
C GLN A 318 8.99 3.22 39.70
N GLU A 319 7.83 3.50 39.10
CA GLU A 319 7.73 4.56 38.09
C GLU A 319 7.74 5.96 38.70
N VAL A 320 7.15 6.14 39.89
CA VAL A 320 7.28 7.40 40.66
C VAL A 320 8.73 7.62 41.06
N GLU A 321 9.44 6.59 41.54
CA GLU A 321 10.86 6.66 41.86
C GLU A 321 11.73 6.97 40.63
N LYS A 322 11.41 6.41 39.45
CA LYS A 322 12.09 6.74 38.19
C LYS A 322 11.89 8.20 37.77
N ILE A 323 10.66 8.71 37.87
CA ILE A 323 10.34 10.09 37.51
C ILE A 323 11.09 11.06 38.44
N VAL A 324 11.06 10.79 39.75
CA VAL A 324 11.80 11.59 40.75
C VAL A 324 13.32 11.50 40.55
N SER A 325 13.84 10.31 40.22
CA SER A 325 15.28 10.12 39.96
C SER A 325 15.74 10.80 38.66
N ALA A 326 14.89 10.82 37.63
CA ALA A 326 15.18 11.50 36.36
C ALA A 326 15.22 13.03 36.53
N ASP A 327 14.36 13.57 37.38
CA ASP A 327 14.29 15.01 37.68
C ASP A 327 15.48 15.45 38.56
N MET A 328 15.90 14.62 39.52
CA MET A 328 17.12 14.87 40.30
C MET A 328 18.41 14.73 39.48
N ALA A 329 18.48 13.78 38.54
CA ALA A 329 19.60 13.67 37.61
C ALA A 329 19.68 14.84 36.59
N PHE A 330 18.56 15.51 36.34
CA PHE A 330 18.49 16.71 35.51
C PHE A 330 18.97 17.95 36.28
N SER A 331 18.67 18.06 37.58
CA SER A 331 19.14 19.16 38.42
C SER A 331 20.64 19.11 38.74
N GLU A 332 21.25 17.93 38.85
CA GLU A 332 22.70 17.76 39.03
C GLU A 332 23.53 18.08 37.77
N LYS A 333 22.94 18.02 36.58
CA LYS A 333 23.62 18.39 35.32
C LYS A 333 23.51 19.87 34.96
N CYS A 334 22.74 20.64 35.72
CA CYS A 334 22.51 22.06 35.50
C CYS A 334 23.20 22.97 36.53
N TYR A 335 24.13 22.42 37.34
CA TYR A 335 25.04 23.17 38.21
C TYR A 335 26.50 22.93 37.86
#